data_AF-A0A7X3G6C6-F1
#
_entry.id   AF-A0A7X3G6C6-F1
#
_cell.length_a   1.000
_cell.length_b   1.000
_cell.length_c   1.000
_cell.angle_alpha   90.00
_cell.angle_beta   90.00
_cell.angle_gamma   90.00
#
_symmetry.space_group_name_H-M   'P 1'
#
loop_
_entity.id
_entity.type
_entity.pdbx_description
1 polymer ?
#
loop_
_entity_poly.entity_id
_entity_poly.type
_entity_poly.pdbx_seq_one_letter_code
_entity_poly.pdbx_strand_id
1 'polypeptide(L)'
;MNTALLEGKKPPHFDKHIIGNLLLDVASPAEVREEPMVIGVRNDDGEIYRLIGAATLNSFMNAVEELFDLGLVDELQDTEEPKDGCDAIFSEP
;
A
#
# COMPACT_ATOMS: atom_id res chain seq x y z
N MET A 1 6.86 -7.10 -6.78
CA MET A 1 6.67 -6.41 -5.47
C MET A 1 6.05 -7.40 -4.52
N ASN A 2 6.12 -7.17 -3.22
CA ASN A 2 5.43 -8.04 -2.27
C ASN A 2 4.29 -7.30 -1.56
N THR A 3 3.34 -8.05 -1.01
CA THR A 3 2.24 -7.51 -0.23
C THR A 3 1.89 -8.40 0.94
N ALA A 4 1.38 -7.78 2.00
CA ALA A 4 0.84 -8.49 3.15
C ALA A 4 -0.51 -7.89 3.53
N LEU A 5 -1.51 -8.76 3.70
CA LEU A 5 -2.73 -8.44 4.42
C LEU A 5 -2.45 -8.53 5.93
N LEU A 6 -2.73 -7.48 6.69
CA LEU A 6 -2.49 -7.44 8.13
C LEU A 6 -3.56 -8.23 8.87
N GLU A 7 -3.13 -9.00 9.87
CA GLU A 7 -4.00 -9.88 10.64
C GLU A 7 -5.13 -9.10 11.32
N GLY A 8 -6.35 -9.66 11.25
CA GLY A 8 -7.54 -9.06 11.85
C GLY A 8 -8.07 -7.82 11.11
N LYS A 9 -7.43 -7.39 10.02
CA LYS A 9 -7.88 -6.25 9.23
C LYS A 9 -8.77 -6.69 8.08
N LYS A 10 -9.89 -6.00 7.93
CA LYS A 10 -10.88 -6.29 6.89
C LYS A 10 -10.47 -5.59 5.59
N PRO A 11 -10.32 -6.31 4.46
CA PRO A 11 -10.12 -5.69 3.16
C PRO A 11 -11.36 -4.85 2.75
N PRO A 12 -11.15 -3.63 2.23
CA PRO A 12 -12.20 -2.81 1.67
C PRO A 12 -12.64 -3.33 0.29
N HIS A 13 -13.71 -2.76 -0.24
CA HIS A 13 -14.34 -3.22 -1.48
C HIS A 13 -13.43 -3.11 -2.74
N PHE A 14 -12.42 -2.25 -2.70
CA PHE A 14 -11.45 -2.04 -3.78
C PHE A 14 -10.21 -2.95 -3.71
N ASP A 15 -10.02 -3.74 -2.64
CA ASP A 15 -8.82 -4.60 -2.46
C ASP A 15 -8.58 -5.57 -3.64
N LYS A 16 -9.66 -6.12 -4.19
CA LYS A 16 -9.59 -7.04 -5.35
C LYS A 16 -8.94 -6.38 -6.58
N HIS A 17 -9.05 -5.06 -6.73
CA HIS A 17 -8.44 -4.34 -7.83
C HIS A 17 -6.95 -4.12 -7.59
N ILE A 18 -6.55 -3.83 -6.34
CA ILE A 18 -5.14 -3.75 -5.95
C ILE A 18 -4.43 -5.07 -6.23
N ILE A 19 -5.00 -6.19 -5.76
CA ILE A 19 -4.42 -7.52 -5.95
C ILE A 19 -4.46 -7.98 -7.41
N GLY A 20 -5.45 -7.53 -8.18
CA GLY A 20 -5.62 -7.92 -9.59
C GLY A 20 -4.77 -7.13 -10.57
N ASN A 21 -4.51 -5.85 -10.29
CA ASN A 21 -3.80 -4.94 -11.21
C ASN A 21 -2.30 -4.92 -10.95
N LEU A 22 -1.86 -5.12 -9.71
CA LEU A 22 -0.45 -5.12 -9.35
C LEU A 22 0.13 -6.54 -9.40
N LEU A 23 1.34 -6.66 -9.95
CA LEU A 23 2.14 -7.89 -9.87
C LEU A 23 2.73 -8.05 -8.47
N LEU A 24 1.91 -8.59 -7.56
CA LEU A 24 2.21 -8.75 -6.14
C LEU A 24 2.43 -10.22 -5.76
N ASP A 25 3.55 -10.48 -5.09
CA ASP A 25 3.80 -11.73 -4.38
C ASP A 25 3.33 -11.61 -2.92
N VAL A 26 2.64 -12.62 -2.39
CA VAL A 26 2.21 -12.59 -0.99
C VAL A 26 3.41 -12.91 -0.08
N ALA A 27 3.65 -12.04 0.90
CA ALA A 27 4.71 -12.19 1.91
C ALA A 27 4.15 -11.89 3.31
N SER A 28 4.97 -12.10 4.34
CA SER A 28 4.63 -11.71 5.71
C SER A 28 4.72 -10.19 5.89
N PRO A 29 3.98 -9.59 6.84
CA PRO A 29 4.11 -8.18 7.16
C PRO A 29 5.51 -7.77 7.63
N ALA A 30 6.34 -8.71 8.10
CA ALA A 30 7.72 -8.42 8.48
C ALA A 30 8.58 -8.24 7.24
N GLU A 31 8.53 -9.19 6.30
CA GLU A 31 9.27 -9.14 5.04
C GLU A 31 8.92 -7.90 4.20
N VAL A 32 7.63 -7.53 4.14
CA VAL A 32 7.20 -6.34 3.39
C VAL A 32 7.80 -5.05 3.99
N ARG A 33 7.97 -4.98 5.32
CA ARG A 33 8.55 -3.82 6.00
C ARG A 33 10.07 -3.72 5.87
N GLU A 34 10.73 -4.78 5.41
CA GLU A 34 12.17 -4.77 5.13
C GLU A 34 12.47 -4.18 3.74
N GLU A 35 11.45 -3.97 2.90
CA GLU A 35 11.62 -3.34 1.59
C GLU A 35 12.04 -1.86 1.72
N PRO A 36 12.86 -1.34 0.78
CA PRO A 36 13.34 0.04 0.83
C PRO A 36 12.24 1.11 0.76
N MET A 37 11.10 0.77 0.17
CA MET A 37 9.92 1.62 0.10
C MET A 37 8.67 0.82 0.40
N VAL A 38 7.81 1.37 1.26
CA VAL A 38 6.60 0.71 1.77
C VAL A 38 5.40 1.61 1.59
N ILE A 39 4.35 1.07 0.99
CA ILE A 39 3.04 1.73 0.84
C ILE A 39 2.06 1.09 1.81
N GLY A 40 1.41 1.91 2.63
CA GLY A 40 0.27 1.51 3.44
C GLY A 40 -1.04 1.79 2.71
N VAL A 41 -2.03 0.91 2.84
CA VAL A 41 -3.38 1.16 2.34
C VAL A 41 -4.38 1.03 3.49
N ARG A 42 -5.23 2.04 3.68
CA ARG A 42 -6.29 2.04 4.68
C ARG A 42 -7.55 1.36 4.17
N ASN A 43 -8.31 0.76 5.09
CA ASN A 43 -9.66 0.26 4.84
C ASN A 43 -10.72 1.28 5.26
N ASP A 44 -12.00 0.89 5.15
CA ASP A 44 -13.17 1.70 5.52
C ASP A 44 -13.18 2.14 7.00
N ASP A 45 -12.44 1.43 7.87
CA ASP A 45 -12.31 1.75 9.31
C ASP A 45 -11.14 2.73 9.58
N GLY A 46 -10.43 3.20 8.54
CA GLY A 46 -9.26 4.07 8.65
C GLY A 46 -8.00 3.34 9.14
N GLU A 47 -8.02 2.00 9.16
CA GLU A 47 -6.89 1.19 9.59
C GLU A 47 -6.04 0.79 8.39
N ILE A 48 -4.71 0.86 8.52
CA ILE A 48 -3.83 0.21 7.53
C ILE A 48 -4.14 -1.29 7.56
N TYR A 49 -4.68 -1.81 6.47
CA TYR A 49 -5.06 -3.22 6.34
C TYR A 49 -4.08 -3.98 5.45
N ARG A 50 -3.42 -3.30 4.53
CA ARG A 50 -2.48 -3.89 3.58
C ARG A 50 -1.19 -3.06 3.51
N LEU A 51 -0.08 -3.78 3.41
CA LEU A 51 1.21 -3.21 3.06
C LEU A 51 1.61 -3.70 1.66
N ILE A 52 2.28 -2.84 0.90
CA ILE A 52 2.90 -3.16 -0.38
C ILE A 52 4.35 -2.70 -0.31
N GLY A 53 5.29 -3.62 -0.54
CA GLY A 53 6.71 -3.36 -0.49
C GLY A 53 7.34 -3.37 -1.88
N ALA A 54 8.20 -2.38 -2.13
CA ALA A 54 8.83 -2.15 -3.42
C ALA A 54 10.37 -2.04 -3.29
N ALA A 55 11.06 -2.98 -3.91
CA ALA A 55 12.52 -3.02 -3.97
C ALA A 55 13.15 -1.88 -4.79
N THR A 56 12.38 -1.27 -5.71
CA THR A 56 12.89 -0.24 -6.64
C THR A 56 11.91 0.92 -6.79
N LEU A 57 12.43 2.11 -7.13
CA LEU A 57 11.59 3.29 -7.35
C LEU A 57 10.59 3.08 -8.49
N ASN A 58 10.98 2.37 -9.55
CA ASN A 58 10.07 2.09 -10.67
C ASN A 58 8.88 1.23 -10.25
N SER A 59 9.10 0.20 -9.43
CA SER A 59 8.01 -0.60 -8.88
C SER A 59 7.14 0.20 -7.92
N PHE A 60 7.74 1.05 -7.10
CA PHE A 60 7.00 1.94 -6.19
C PHE A 60 6.09 2.90 -6.97
N MET A 61 6.63 3.60 -7.97
CA MET A 61 5.86 4.52 -8.80
C MET A 61 4.73 3.82 -9.56
N ASN A 62 4.96 2.60 -10.05
CA ASN A 62 3.90 1.81 -10.68
C ASN A 62 2.76 1.50 -9.69
N ALA A 63 3.06 1.15 -8.44
CA ALA A 63 2.03 0.96 -7.42
C ALA A 63 1.28 2.25 -7.09
N VAL A 64 1.99 3.37 -6.96
CA VAL A 64 1.40 4.71 -6.73
C VAL A 64 0.43 5.10 -7.85
N GLU A 65 0.84 4.95 -9.12
CA GLU A 65 0.01 5.26 -10.29
C GLU A 65 -1.27 4.41 -10.31
N GLU A 66 -1.15 3.10 -10.09
CA GLU A 66 -2.32 2.20 -10.04
C GLU A 66 -3.27 2.56 -8.89
N LEU A 67 -2.76 2.94 -7.71
CA LEU A 67 -3.60 3.34 -6.58
C LEU A 67 -4.33 4.66 -6.87
N PHE A 68 -3.70 5.62 -7.55
CA PHE A 68 -4.38 6.82 -8.04
C PHE A 68 -5.43 6.52 -9.11
N ASP A 69 -5.15 5.60 -10.04
CA ASP A 69 -6.11 5.18 -11.07
C ASP A 69 -7.33 4.46 -10.48
N LEU A 70 -7.19 3.86 -9.29
CA LEU A 70 -8.31 3.33 -8.49
C LEU A 70 -9.11 4.42 -7.77
N GLY A 71 -8.68 5.68 -7.81
CA GLY A 71 -9.34 6.82 -7.17
C GLY A 71 -8.98 7.01 -5.70
N LEU A 72 -7.92 6.36 -5.22
CA LEU A 72 -7.41 6.56 -3.86
C LEU A 72 -6.57 7.85 -3.79
N VAL A 73 -6.44 8.39 -2.59
CA VAL A 73 -5.65 9.59 -2.31
C VAL A 73 -4.44 9.24 -1.44
N ASP A 74 -3.30 9.85 -1.71
CA ASP A 74 -2.12 9.72 -0.85
C ASP A 74 -2.18 10.75 0.28
N GLU A 75 -2.33 10.27 1.52
CA GLU A 75 -2.36 11.08 2.73
C GLU A 75 -1.04 11.80 3.01
N LEU A 76 0.07 11.30 2.44
CA LEU A 76 1.42 11.80 2.70
C LEU A 76 1.96 12.67 1.56
N GLN A 77 1.18 12.93 0.51
CA GLN A 77 1.63 13.66 -0.69
C GLN A 77 2.24 15.04 -0.38
N ASP A 78 1.72 15.73 0.63
CA ASP A 78 2.18 17.06 1.05
C ASP A 78 3.12 17.02 2.27
N THR A 79 3.69 15.84 2.58
CA THR A 79 4.58 15.63 3.73
C THR A 79 5.95 15.17 3.28
N GLU A 80 7.00 15.61 3.97
CA GLU A 80 8.38 15.22 3.68
C GLU A 80 8.84 13.98 4.45
N GLU A 81 8.06 13.51 5.43
CA GLU A 81 8.44 12.44 6.35
C GLU A 81 7.51 11.21 6.25
N PRO A 82 8.07 9.98 6.25
CA PRO A 82 7.29 8.75 6.37
C PRO A 82 6.41 8.74 7.63
N LYS A 83 5.24 8.09 7.52
CA LYS A 83 4.30 7.93 8.65
C LYS A 83 3.92 6.47 8.80
N ASP A 84 3.79 6.00 10.04
CA ASP A 84 3.44 4.61 10.35
C ASP A 84 4.37 3.56 9.70
N GLY A 85 5.62 3.95 9.43
CA GLY A 85 6.61 3.13 8.72
C GLY A 85 6.34 2.96 7.22
N CYS A 86 5.54 3.85 6.63
CA CYS A 86 5.20 3.87 5.21
C CYS A 86 5.67 5.18 4.56
N ASP A 87 6.17 5.09 3.34
CA ASP A 87 6.60 6.21 2.50
C ASP A 87 5.41 6.86 1.77
N ALA A 88 4.31 6.13 1.61
CA ALA A 88 3.02 6.65 1.15
C ALA A 88 1.88 5.92 1.87
N ILE A 89 0.75 6.60 2.07
CA ILE A 89 -0.45 6.00 2.67
C ILE A 89 -1.66 6.33 1.81
N PHE A 90 -2.28 5.31 1.23
CA PHE A 90 -3.47 5.49 0.39
C PHE A 90 -4.75 5.15 1.12
N SER A 91 -5.78 5.96 0.91
CA SER A 91 -7.14 5.77 1.41
C SER A 91 -8.18 6.27 0.40
N GLU A 92 -9.45 5.93 0.64
CA GLU A 92 -10.53 6.60 -0.10
C GLU A 92 -10.66 8.07 0.35
N PRO A 93 -11.13 8.98 -0.53
CA PRO A 93 -11.29 10.40 -0.23
C PRO A 93 -12.23 10.73 0.95
#